data_AF-A0A520R0F6-F1
#
_entry.id   AF-A0A520R0F6-F1
#
_cell.length_a   1.000
_cell.length_b   1.000
_cell.length_c   1.000
_cell.angle_alpha   90.00
_cell.angle_beta   90.00
_cell.angle_gamma   90.00
#
_symmetry.space_group_name_H-M   'P 1'
#
loop_
_entity.id
_entity.type
_entity.pdbx_description
1 polymer ?
#
loop_
_entity_poly.entity_id
_entity_poly.type
_entity_poly.pdbx_seq_one_letter_code
_entity_poly.pdbx_strand_id
1 'polypeptide(L)'
;MSEKPRASWDNALDLLVQWHEERRPKVGRAVLRFIESELRLMTPALVRRSWPDDLVEDALQDFLVRLVEHRLPSDIADLRAYLRRAFGNHCIDSYRARARKRETSLESSAVDWERPQEPAASPLDAVLRDEQRARVQAALVRLSLADRVVLKLELAPEWLEEEEVAWLAERTASSRREIREAIDVADDMYALTRIFDPGDDDPDDPEARRMRMERFRRRRARAREKLRALLEEDGA
;
A
#
# COMPACT_ATOMS: atom_id res chain seq x y z
N MET A 1 -20.15 7.10 -43.32
CA MET A 1 -19.19 7.56 -42.28
C MET A 1 -19.54 6.82 -40.99
N SER A 2 -18.75 5.84 -40.55
CA SER A 2 -19.03 5.16 -39.28
C SER A 2 -18.60 6.04 -38.11
N GLU A 3 -19.51 6.31 -37.20
CA GLU A 3 -19.28 7.03 -35.96
C GLU A 3 -18.21 6.31 -35.13
N LYS A 4 -17.23 7.03 -34.59
CA LYS A 4 -16.19 6.43 -33.75
C LYS A 4 -16.83 6.05 -32.41
N PRO A 5 -16.78 4.77 -31.99
CA PRO A 5 -17.32 4.38 -30.70
C PRO A 5 -16.58 5.14 -29.60
N ARG A 6 -17.32 5.86 -28.76
CA ARG A 6 -16.80 6.54 -27.57
C ARG A 6 -16.80 5.54 -26.42
N ALA A 7 -15.63 5.23 -25.90
CA ALA A 7 -15.49 4.37 -24.74
C ALA A 7 -15.93 5.10 -23.46
N SER A 8 -16.56 4.36 -22.56
CA SER A 8 -17.11 4.77 -21.27
C SER A 8 -17.14 3.55 -20.35
N TRP A 9 -17.38 3.74 -19.05
CA TRP A 9 -17.45 2.61 -18.13
C TRP A 9 -18.57 1.63 -18.47
N ASP A 10 -19.72 2.13 -18.97
CA ASP A 10 -20.89 1.32 -19.31
C ASP A 10 -20.67 0.35 -20.48
N ASN A 11 -19.70 0.64 -21.36
CA ASN A 11 -19.40 -0.18 -22.54
C ASN A 11 -17.96 -0.68 -22.61
N ALA A 12 -17.10 -0.35 -21.64
CA ALA A 12 -15.68 -0.70 -21.69
C ALA A 12 -15.43 -2.21 -21.65
N LEU A 13 -16.23 -2.96 -20.88
CA LEU A 13 -16.08 -4.43 -20.81
C LEU A 13 -16.40 -5.06 -22.15
N ASP A 14 -17.55 -4.71 -22.74
CA ASP A 14 -17.97 -5.22 -24.05
C ASP A 14 -16.96 -4.87 -25.14
N LEU A 15 -16.43 -3.64 -25.13
CA LEU A 15 -15.40 -3.21 -26.09
C LEU A 15 -14.08 -3.97 -25.91
N LEU A 16 -13.69 -4.31 -24.67
CA LEU A 16 -12.52 -5.15 -24.40
C LEU A 16 -12.74 -6.58 -24.89
N VAL A 17 -13.90 -7.18 -24.57
CA VAL A 17 -14.26 -8.54 -25.02
C VAL A 17 -14.28 -8.60 -26.54
N GLN A 18 -14.99 -7.67 -27.19
CA GLN A 18 -15.05 -7.58 -28.65
C GLN A 18 -13.66 -7.42 -29.25
N TRP A 19 -12.80 -6.60 -28.66
CA TRP A 19 -11.44 -6.44 -29.14
C TRP A 19 -10.61 -7.72 -29.00
N HIS A 20 -10.72 -8.44 -27.87
CA HIS A 20 -10.04 -9.71 -27.62
C HIS A 20 -10.51 -10.85 -28.53
N GLU A 21 -11.77 -10.82 -28.97
CA GLU A 21 -12.37 -11.81 -29.87
C GLU A 21 -12.11 -11.49 -31.34
N GLU A 22 -12.45 -10.27 -31.76
CA GLU A 22 -12.43 -9.85 -33.17
C GLU A 22 -11.07 -9.26 -33.60
N ARG A 23 -10.13 -9.07 -32.67
CA ARG A 23 -8.82 -8.44 -32.88
C ARG A 23 -8.88 -7.09 -33.59
N ARG A 24 -9.91 -6.28 -33.34
CA ARG A 24 -10.13 -4.98 -34.00
C ARG A 24 -9.26 -3.86 -33.37
N PRO A 25 -8.19 -3.40 -34.04
CA PRO A 25 -7.20 -2.50 -33.42
C PRO A 25 -7.72 -1.08 -33.18
N LYS A 26 -8.79 -0.67 -33.85
CA LYS A 26 -9.43 0.65 -33.62
C LYS A 26 -10.25 0.66 -32.33
N VAL A 27 -10.96 -0.44 -32.05
CA VAL A 27 -11.76 -0.62 -30.84
C VAL A 27 -10.85 -0.73 -29.63
N GLY A 28 -9.84 -1.61 -29.69
CA GLY A 28 -8.82 -1.75 -28.65
C GLY A 28 -8.14 -0.44 -28.27
N ARG A 29 -7.69 0.35 -29.27
CA ARG A 29 -7.07 1.66 -29.01
C ARG A 29 -8.00 2.71 -28.40
N ALA A 30 -9.31 2.61 -28.64
CA ALA A 30 -10.27 3.53 -28.05
C ALA A 30 -10.50 3.19 -26.58
N VAL A 31 -10.75 1.90 -26.27
CA VAL A 31 -11.02 1.45 -24.91
C VAL A 31 -9.78 1.51 -24.01
N LEU A 32 -8.59 1.14 -24.50
CA LEU A 32 -7.36 1.23 -23.72
C LEU A 32 -6.99 2.66 -23.35
N ARG A 33 -7.15 3.63 -24.26
CA ARG A 33 -6.92 5.06 -23.96
C ARG A 33 -7.89 5.59 -22.91
N PHE A 34 -9.16 5.17 -22.98
CA PHE A 34 -10.14 5.51 -21.96
C PHE A 34 -9.72 4.94 -20.59
N ILE A 35 -9.43 3.63 -20.52
CA ILE A 35 -8.99 2.97 -19.30
C ILE A 35 -7.70 3.60 -18.74
N GLU A 36 -6.71 3.89 -19.59
CA GLU A 36 -5.48 4.58 -19.18
C GLU A 36 -5.79 5.91 -18.49
N SER A 37 -6.61 6.76 -19.11
CA SER A 37 -6.96 8.07 -18.55
C SER A 37 -7.68 7.95 -17.19
N GLU A 38 -8.55 6.97 -17.06
CA GLU A 38 -9.28 6.72 -15.82
C GLU A 38 -8.39 6.13 -14.72
N LEU A 39 -7.49 5.21 -15.06
CA LEU A 39 -6.55 4.61 -14.12
C LEU A 39 -5.58 5.65 -13.54
N ARG A 40 -5.11 6.62 -14.34
CA ARG A 40 -4.30 7.76 -13.86
C ARG A 40 -5.01 8.55 -12.77
N LEU A 41 -6.33 8.76 -12.91
CA LEU A 41 -7.14 9.42 -11.90
C LEU A 41 -7.29 8.54 -10.64
N MET A 42 -7.39 7.23 -10.83
CA MET A 42 -7.57 6.23 -9.77
C MET A 42 -6.26 5.76 -9.11
N THR A 43 -5.10 6.24 -9.54
CA THR A 43 -3.82 5.91 -8.89
C THR A 43 -3.93 6.13 -7.38
N PRO A 44 -3.65 5.10 -6.55
CA PRO A 44 -3.78 5.21 -5.11
C PRO A 44 -2.98 6.40 -4.56
N ALA A 45 -3.55 7.13 -3.60
CA ALA A 45 -2.93 8.33 -3.06
C ALA A 45 -1.54 8.06 -2.45
N LEU A 46 -1.35 6.88 -1.85
CA LEU A 46 -0.06 6.44 -1.33
C LEU A 46 0.99 6.31 -2.46
N VAL A 47 0.63 5.65 -3.56
CA VAL A 47 1.51 5.50 -4.73
C VAL A 47 1.88 6.87 -5.29
N ARG A 48 0.89 7.74 -5.52
CA ARG A 48 1.10 9.09 -6.07
C ARG A 48 2.00 9.97 -5.18
N ARG A 49 2.01 9.77 -3.86
CA ARG A 49 2.84 10.55 -2.92
C ARG A 49 4.24 9.99 -2.76
N SER A 50 4.39 8.67 -2.83
CA SER A 50 5.63 7.98 -2.46
C SER A 50 6.48 7.58 -3.65
N TRP A 51 5.92 7.56 -4.86
CA TRP A 51 6.63 7.14 -6.07
C TRP A 51 6.95 8.35 -6.95
N PRO A 52 8.14 8.37 -7.57
CA PRO A 52 8.42 9.19 -8.74
C PRO A 52 7.40 8.95 -9.87
N ASP A 53 7.10 9.99 -10.65
CA ASP A 53 6.10 9.94 -11.73
C ASP A 53 6.42 8.86 -12.77
N ASP A 54 7.70 8.68 -13.13
CA ASP A 54 8.16 7.65 -14.07
C ASP A 54 7.84 6.23 -13.59
N LEU A 55 7.94 5.96 -12.29
CA LEU A 55 7.58 4.63 -11.76
C LEU A 55 6.07 4.38 -11.81
N VAL A 56 5.26 5.43 -11.67
CA VAL A 56 3.80 5.34 -11.81
C VAL A 56 3.44 5.05 -13.25
N GLU A 57 4.10 5.73 -14.20
CA GLU A 57 3.94 5.47 -15.63
C GLU A 57 4.31 4.04 -15.99
N ASP A 58 5.45 3.54 -15.52
CA ASP A 58 5.88 2.16 -15.77
C ASP A 58 4.83 1.14 -15.29
N ALA A 59 4.34 1.29 -14.05
CA ALA A 59 3.34 0.37 -13.52
C ALA A 59 2.00 0.46 -14.27
N LEU A 60 1.64 1.64 -14.76
CA LEU A 60 0.46 1.81 -15.61
C LEU A 60 0.63 1.10 -16.96
N GLN A 61 1.77 1.28 -17.62
CA GLN A 61 2.06 0.62 -18.89
C GLN A 61 2.11 -0.90 -18.74
N ASP A 62 2.81 -1.42 -17.72
CA ASP A 62 2.87 -2.84 -17.41
C ASP A 62 1.47 -3.43 -17.17
N PHE A 63 0.62 -2.71 -16.46
CA PHE A 63 -0.76 -3.13 -16.22
C PHE A 63 -1.60 -3.15 -17.52
N LEU A 64 -1.47 -2.13 -18.37
CA LEU A 64 -2.17 -2.08 -19.65
C LEU A 64 -1.70 -3.19 -20.61
N VAL A 65 -0.41 -3.51 -20.62
CA VAL A 65 0.13 -4.66 -21.37
C VAL A 65 -0.52 -5.96 -20.88
N ARG A 66 -0.62 -6.17 -19.56
CA ARG A 66 -1.31 -7.36 -19.03
C ARG A 66 -2.78 -7.41 -19.43
N LEU A 67 -3.45 -6.27 -19.50
CA LEU A 67 -4.85 -6.20 -19.96
C LEU A 67 -4.98 -6.52 -21.45
N VAL A 68 -3.94 -6.24 -22.24
CA VAL A 68 -3.84 -6.63 -23.65
C VAL A 68 -3.57 -8.12 -23.82
N GLU A 69 -2.75 -8.70 -22.95
CA GLU A 69 -2.33 -10.11 -23.04
C GLU A 69 -3.35 -11.07 -22.45
N HIS A 70 -4.07 -10.65 -21.42
CA HIS A 70 -4.99 -11.49 -20.67
C HIS A 70 -6.44 -11.02 -20.83
N ARG A 71 -7.31 -11.98 -21.17
CA ARG A 71 -8.75 -11.75 -21.20
C ARG A 71 -9.27 -11.58 -19.78
N LEU A 72 -10.10 -10.56 -19.59
CA LEU A 72 -10.87 -10.41 -18.37
C LEU A 72 -11.97 -11.48 -18.27
N PRO A 73 -12.33 -11.92 -17.06
CA PRO A 73 -13.57 -12.66 -16.84
C PRO A 73 -14.79 -11.91 -17.41
N SER A 74 -15.71 -12.64 -18.03
CA SER A 74 -16.91 -12.06 -18.65
C SER A 74 -18.01 -11.72 -17.65
N ASP A 75 -17.89 -12.20 -16.40
CA ASP A 75 -18.87 -12.08 -15.31
C ASP A 75 -18.55 -10.95 -14.32
N ILE A 76 -17.70 -10.00 -14.72
CA ILE A 76 -17.37 -8.83 -13.89
C ILE A 76 -18.59 -7.90 -13.79
N ALA A 77 -19.20 -7.83 -12.60
CA ALA A 77 -20.35 -6.96 -12.34
C ALA A 77 -20.02 -5.46 -12.40
N ASP A 78 -18.83 -5.06 -11.93
CA ASP A 78 -18.35 -3.67 -11.97
C ASP A 78 -16.89 -3.63 -12.42
N LEU A 79 -16.69 -3.29 -13.69
CA LEU A 79 -15.37 -3.21 -14.30
C LEU A 79 -14.50 -2.13 -13.65
N ARG A 80 -15.08 -1.01 -13.23
CA ARG A 80 -14.34 0.11 -12.64
C ARG A 80 -13.77 -0.28 -11.29
N ALA A 81 -14.60 -0.86 -10.43
CA ALA A 81 -14.16 -1.35 -9.12
C ALA A 81 -13.12 -2.47 -9.27
N TYR A 82 -13.34 -3.39 -10.21
CA TYR A 82 -12.40 -4.46 -10.52
C TYR A 82 -11.04 -3.92 -10.95
N LEU A 83 -10.98 -3.05 -11.97
CA LEU A 83 -9.74 -2.50 -12.48
C LEU A 83 -9.02 -1.62 -11.45
N ARG A 84 -9.76 -0.84 -10.65
CA ARG A 84 -9.16 -0.06 -9.55
C ARG A 84 -8.44 -0.98 -8.55
N ARG A 85 -9.09 -2.06 -8.12
CA ARG A 85 -8.49 -3.03 -7.19
C ARG A 85 -7.31 -3.76 -7.82
N ALA A 86 -7.46 -4.24 -9.04
CA ALA A 86 -6.41 -4.96 -9.76
C ALA A 86 -5.19 -4.07 -10.02
N PHE A 87 -5.38 -2.82 -10.42
CA PHE A 87 -4.31 -1.86 -10.64
C PHE A 87 -3.62 -1.47 -9.32
N GLY A 88 -4.37 -1.21 -8.25
CA GLY A 88 -3.80 -0.94 -6.92
C GLY A 88 -2.93 -2.09 -6.42
N ASN A 89 -3.40 -3.32 -6.54
CA ASN A 89 -2.62 -4.52 -6.24
C ASN A 89 -1.38 -4.62 -7.12
N HIS A 90 -1.51 -4.36 -8.42
CA HIS A 90 -0.37 -4.36 -9.35
C HIS A 90 0.70 -3.33 -8.96
N CYS A 91 0.33 -2.11 -8.56
CA CYS A 91 1.30 -1.14 -8.05
C CYS A 91 2.02 -1.67 -6.81
N ILE A 92 1.29 -2.23 -5.83
CA ILE A 92 1.89 -2.78 -4.61
C ILE A 92 2.84 -3.95 -4.95
N ASP A 93 2.42 -4.85 -5.84
CA ASP A 93 3.22 -5.98 -6.27
C ASP A 93 4.46 -5.54 -7.05
N SER A 94 4.34 -4.58 -7.96
CA SER A 94 5.47 -4.01 -8.69
C SER A 94 6.46 -3.32 -7.74
N TYR A 95 5.99 -2.64 -6.70
CA TYR A 95 6.86 -2.10 -5.65
C TYR A 95 7.57 -3.17 -4.86
N ARG A 96 6.84 -4.18 -4.37
CA ARG A 96 7.41 -5.31 -3.64
C ARG A 96 8.36 -6.13 -4.51
N ALA A 97 8.04 -6.32 -5.78
CA ALA A 97 8.88 -7.02 -6.74
C ALA A 97 10.13 -6.20 -7.06
N ARG A 98 10.05 -4.87 -7.15
CA ARG A 98 11.22 -3.99 -7.31
C ARG A 98 12.08 -3.95 -6.05
N ALA A 99 11.48 -3.91 -4.86
CA ALA A 99 12.20 -4.03 -3.60
C ALA A 99 12.95 -5.38 -3.52
N ARG A 100 12.26 -6.49 -3.82
CA ARG A 100 12.87 -7.83 -3.89
C ARG A 100 13.88 -7.97 -5.02
N LYS A 101 13.63 -7.41 -6.21
CA LYS A 101 14.57 -7.45 -7.33
C LYS A 101 15.79 -6.58 -7.04
N ARG A 102 15.63 -5.48 -6.30
CA ARG A 102 16.76 -4.73 -5.74
C ARG A 102 17.54 -5.57 -4.71
N GLU A 103 16.87 -6.47 -3.99
CA GLU A 103 17.51 -7.45 -3.11
C GLU A 103 18.12 -8.67 -3.85
N THR A 104 17.58 -9.05 -5.03
CA THR A 104 17.93 -10.30 -5.74
C THR A 104 18.78 -10.08 -7.00
N SER A 105 18.81 -8.88 -7.58
CA SER A 105 19.61 -8.52 -8.77
C SER A 105 21.09 -8.30 -8.42
N LEU A 106 21.63 -9.19 -7.59
CA LEU A 106 23.05 -9.35 -7.31
C LEU A 106 23.69 -10.46 -8.18
N GLU A 107 22.91 -11.17 -9.01
CA GLU A 107 23.43 -12.21 -9.90
C GLU A 107 22.81 -12.09 -11.31
N SER A 108 23.49 -11.41 -12.25
CA SER A 108 23.65 -11.83 -13.66
C SER A 108 24.10 -10.67 -14.57
N SER A 109 25.18 -10.93 -15.29
CA SER A 109 26.07 -10.01 -16.00
C SER A 109 25.63 -9.69 -17.44
N ALA A 110 25.83 -8.44 -17.90
CA ALA A 110 26.61 -8.10 -19.11
C ALA A 110 26.54 -6.60 -19.47
N VAL A 111 27.70 -5.95 -19.44
CA VAL A 111 28.19 -4.83 -20.28
C VAL A 111 27.28 -3.61 -20.49
N ASP A 112 27.42 -2.58 -19.65
CA ASP A 112 27.64 -1.18 -20.10
C ASP A 112 27.85 -0.21 -18.91
N TRP A 113 28.97 0.52 -18.96
CA TRP A 113 29.40 1.70 -18.18
C TRP A 113 29.32 1.70 -16.64
N GLU A 114 30.51 1.83 -16.04
CA GLU A 114 30.84 1.95 -14.61
C GLU A 114 29.90 2.91 -13.85
N ARG A 115 28.83 2.37 -13.27
CA ARG A 115 28.17 2.97 -12.11
C ARG A 115 28.88 2.43 -10.86
N PRO A 116 29.34 3.27 -9.92
CA PRO A 116 29.96 2.79 -8.70
C PRO A 116 29.04 1.75 -8.03
N GLN A 117 29.52 0.51 -7.92
CA GLN A 117 28.80 -0.54 -7.22
C GLN A 117 28.66 -0.12 -5.76
N GLU A 118 27.44 0.12 -5.29
CA GLU A 118 27.19 0.07 -3.85
C GLU A 118 27.50 -1.37 -3.42
N PRO A 119 28.40 -1.57 -2.44
CA PRO A 119 28.86 -2.91 -2.06
C PRO A 119 27.67 -3.76 -1.63
N ALA A 120 27.61 -4.99 -2.14
CA ALA A 120 26.63 -5.99 -1.70
C ALA A 120 26.65 -6.07 -0.17
N ALA A 121 25.47 -6.07 0.47
CA ALA A 121 25.36 -6.15 1.91
C ALA A 121 26.15 -7.38 2.39
N SER A 122 27.22 -7.12 3.13
CA SER A 122 28.11 -8.15 3.64
C SER A 122 27.31 -9.12 4.52
N PRO A 123 27.71 -10.40 4.66
CA PRO A 123 27.19 -11.26 5.72
C PRO A 123 27.21 -10.57 7.09
N LEU A 124 28.18 -9.69 7.32
CA LEU A 124 28.22 -8.82 8.49
C LEU A 124 27.01 -7.87 8.57
N ASP A 125 26.60 -7.25 7.47
CA ASP A 125 25.45 -6.35 7.43
C ASP A 125 24.13 -7.09 7.71
N ALA A 126 24.02 -8.35 7.29
CA ALA A 126 22.86 -9.19 7.63
C ALA A 126 22.78 -9.43 9.15
N VAL A 127 23.91 -9.78 9.77
CA VAL A 127 23.99 -9.95 11.23
C VAL A 127 23.68 -8.64 11.96
N LEU A 128 24.23 -7.51 11.49
CA LEU A 128 23.95 -6.19 12.07
C LEU A 128 22.47 -5.81 11.96
N ARG A 129 21.79 -6.18 10.85
CA ARG A 129 20.35 -5.95 10.69
C ARG A 129 19.52 -6.81 11.64
N ASP A 130 19.89 -8.08 11.83
CA ASP A 130 19.21 -8.97 12.76
C ASP A 130 19.39 -8.51 14.21
N GLU A 131 20.61 -8.06 14.56
CA GLU A 131 20.88 -7.45 15.86
C GLU A 131 20.08 -6.16 16.05
N GLN A 132 20.06 -5.27 15.06
CA GLN A 132 19.27 -4.05 15.09
C GLN A 132 17.78 -4.35 15.23
N ARG A 133 17.27 -5.37 14.53
CA ARG A 133 15.88 -5.81 14.65
C ARG A 133 15.58 -6.32 16.06
N ALA A 134 16.45 -7.14 16.63
CA ALA A 134 16.30 -7.66 17.99
C ALA A 134 16.30 -6.51 19.02
N ARG A 135 17.19 -5.52 18.86
CA ARG A 135 17.22 -4.31 19.71
C ARG A 135 15.92 -3.52 19.61
N VAL A 136 15.41 -3.28 18.40
CA VAL A 136 14.12 -2.60 18.19
C VAL A 136 12.97 -3.38 18.82
N GLN A 137 12.94 -4.70 18.67
CA GLN A 137 11.90 -5.53 19.30
C GLN A 137 11.95 -5.46 20.83
N ALA A 138 13.15 -5.55 21.43
CA ALA A 138 13.34 -5.41 22.87
C ALA A 138 12.88 -4.03 23.38
N ALA A 139 13.25 -2.96 22.69
CA ALA A 139 12.83 -1.61 23.02
C ALA A 139 11.30 -1.42 22.87
N LEU A 140 10.68 -1.99 21.84
CA LEU A 140 9.23 -1.97 21.67
C LEU A 140 8.50 -2.66 22.84
N VAL A 141 9.00 -3.80 23.32
CA VAL A 141 8.42 -4.52 24.48
C VAL A 141 8.48 -3.69 25.77
N ARG A 142 9.48 -2.81 25.92
CA ARG A 142 9.61 -1.89 27.07
C ARG A 142 8.62 -0.72 27.02
N LEU A 143 8.01 -0.43 25.87
CA LEU A 143 6.98 0.61 25.77
C LEU A 143 5.66 0.16 26.40
N SER A 144 4.86 1.13 26.83
CA SER A 144 3.47 0.84 27.21
C SER A 144 2.69 0.28 26.01
N LEU A 145 1.74 -0.61 26.27
CA LEU A 145 0.92 -1.25 25.24
C LEU A 145 0.31 -0.25 24.25
N ALA A 146 -0.25 0.85 24.75
CA ALA A 146 -0.80 1.91 23.91
C ALA A 146 0.26 2.64 23.04
N ASP A 147 1.48 2.82 23.56
CA ASP A 147 2.59 3.44 22.79
C ASP A 147 3.13 2.48 21.73
N ARG A 148 3.18 1.18 22.03
CA ARG A 148 3.59 0.15 21.07
C ARG A 148 2.58 0.02 19.93
N VAL A 149 1.29 -0.03 20.26
CA VAL A 149 0.17 -0.11 19.30
C VAL A 149 0.14 1.10 18.38
N VAL A 150 0.25 2.34 18.90
CA VAL A 150 0.20 3.55 18.06
C VAL A 150 1.34 3.61 17.04
N LEU A 151 2.52 3.08 17.39
CA LEU A 151 3.66 3.00 16.48
C LEU A 151 3.45 1.92 15.42
N LYS A 152 3.07 0.71 15.83
CA LYS A 152 2.85 -0.42 14.92
C LYS A 152 1.70 -0.16 13.95
N LEU A 153 0.57 0.39 14.41
CA LEU A 153 -0.59 0.70 13.55
C LEU A 153 -0.26 1.60 12.35
N GLU A 154 0.74 2.48 12.44
CA GLU A 154 1.13 3.33 11.32
C GLU A 154 2.27 2.75 10.49
N LEU A 155 3.26 2.16 11.16
CA LEU A 155 4.53 1.81 10.52
C LEU A 155 4.56 0.38 10.00
N ALA A 156 3.90 -0.54 10.70
CA ALA A 156 3.88 -1.96 10.40
C ALA A 156 2.65 -2.63 11.06
N PRO A 157 1.42 -2.40 10.57
CA PRO A 157 0.22 -2.99 11.15
C PRO A 157 0.26 -4.52 11.21
N GLU A 158 0.97 -5.14 10.27
CA GLU A 158 1.20 -6.58 10.21
C GLU A 158 2.06 -7.11 11.38
N TRP A 159 2.78 -6.24 12.10
CA TRP A 159 3.56 -6.60 13.29
C TRP A 159 2.77 -6.51 14.60
N LEU A 160 1.48 -6.19 14.52
CA LEU A 160 0.61 -6.26 15.70
C LEU A 160 0.48 -7.71 16.17
N GLU A 161 0.83 -7.93 17.43
CA GLU A 161 0.75 -9.18 18.16
C GLU A 161 -0.65 -9.39 18.75
N GLU A 162 -0.94 -10.61 19.21
CA GLU A 162 -2.27 -10.97 19.69
C GLU A 162 -2.72 -10.15 20.90
N GLU A 163 -1.80 -9.83 21.82
CA GLU A 163 -2.08 -8.95 22.97
C GLU A 163 -2.55 -7.54 22.52
N GLU A 164 -1.90 -7.00 21.48
CA GLU A 164 -2.15 -5.66 20.96
C GLU A 164 -3.48 -5.58 20.22
N VAL A 165 -3.79 -6.62 19.44
CA VAL A 165 -5.08 -6.76 18.77
C VAL A 165 -6.20 -6.96 19.80
N ALA A 166 -5.98 -7.77 20.85
CA ALA A 166 -6.95 -7.95 21.92
C ALA A 166 -7.22 -6.64 22.68
N TRP A 167 -6.18 -5.85 22.93
CA TRP A 167 -6.32 -4.52 23.55
C TRP A 167 -7.13 -3.55 22.70
N LEU A 168 -6.93 -3.54 21.37
CA LEU A 168 -7.75 -2.75 20.46
C LEU A 168 -9.20 -3.23 20.43
N ALA A 169 -9.42 -4.54 20.40
CA ALA A 169 -10.74 -5.18 20.40
C ALA A 169 -11.56 -4.79 21.65
N GLU A 170 -10.94 -4.84 22.83
CA GLU A 170 -11.57 -4.43 24.08
C GLU A 170 -11.99 -2.94 24.06
N ARG A 171 -11.10 -2.06 23.59
CA ARG A 171 -11.37 -0.61 23.53
C ARG A 171 -12.45 -0.21 22.55
N THR A 172 -12.61 -0.97 21.47
CA THR A 172 -13.57 -0.70 20.40
C THR A 172 -14.86 -1.50 20.55
N ALA A 173 -14.99 -2.30 21.62
CA ALA A 173 -16.08 -3.25 21.81
C ALA A 173 -16.31 -4.13 20.56
N SER A 174 -15.23 -4.48 19.86
CA SER A 174 -15.24 -5.25 18.61
C SER A 174 -14.52 -6.57 18.79
N SER A 175 -14.76 -7.52 17.90
CA SER A 175 -13.99 -8.76 17.88
C SER A 175 -12.58 -8.55 17.30
N ARG A 176 -11.63 -9.42 17.66
CA ARG A 176 -10.26 -9.38 17.10
C ARG A 176 -10.24 -9.51 15.58
N ARG A 177 -11.19 -10.28 15.02
CA ARG A 177 -11.36 -10.44 13.57
C ARG A 177 -11.76 -9.12 12.92
N GLU A 178 -12.75 -8.43 13.48
CA GLU A 178 -13.19 -7.11 12.98
C GLU A 178 -12.08 -6.07 13.07
N ILE A 179 -11.24 -6.11 14.11
CA ILE A 179 -10.07 -5.22 14.21
C ILE A 179 -9.07 -5.48 13.10
N ARG A 180 -8.74 -6.75 12.81
CA ARG A 180 -7.84 -7.11 11.70
C ARG A 180 -8.41 -6.67 10.36
N GLU A 181 -9.67 -6.97 10.10
CA GLU A 181 -10.36 -6.54 8.87
C GLU A 181 -10.36 -5.01 8.75
N ALA A 182 -10.64 -4.28 9.83
CA ALA A 182 -10.60 -2.81 9.85
C ALA A 182 -9.21 -2.24 9.56
N ILE A 183 -8.15 -2.86 10.11
CA ILE A 183 -6.76 -2.48 9.83
C ILE A 183 -6.41 -2.73 8.36
N ASP A 184 -6.81 -3.89 7.82
CA ASP A 184 -6.50 -4.27 6.43
C ASP A 184 -7.19 -3.36 5.40
N VAL A 185 -8.37 -2.83 5.72
CA VAL A 185 -9.11 -1.89 4.85
C VAL A 185 -8.82 -0.42 5.12
N ALA A 186 -8.05 -0.10 6.18
CA ALA A 186 -7.72 1.27 6.51
C ALA A 186 -6.83 1.89 5.42
N ASP A 187 -7.39 2.81 4.64
CA ASP A 187 -6.74 3.45 3.51
C ASP A 187 -6.06 4.78 3.86
N ASP A 188 -6.38 5.33 5.04
CA ASP A 188 -5.83 6.59 5.52
C ASP A 188 -5.53 6.61 7.03
N MET A 189 -4.84 7.67 7.45
CA MET A 189 -4.48 7.90 8.84
C MET A 189 -5.71 8.08 9.74
N TYR A 190 -6.83 8.57 9.21
CA TYR A 190 -8.02 8.81 10.00
C TYR A 190 -8.71 7.49 10.39
N ALA A 191 -8.80 6.53 9.47
CA ALA A 191 -9.27 5.18 9.75
C ALA A 191 -8.47 4.55 10.89
N LEU A 192 -7.13 4.64 10.85
CA LEU A 192 -6.25 4.16 11.92
C LEU A 192 -6.50 4.88 13.26
N THR A 193 -6.72 6.20 13.23
CA THR A 193 -7.01 6.95 14.47
C THR A 193 -8.32 6.51 15.12
N ARG A 194 -9.32 6.09 14.33
CA ARG A 194 -10.59 5.58 14.84
C ARG A 194 -10.46 4.18 15.42
N ILE A 195 -9.61 3.33 14.83
CA ILE A 195 -9.29 2.01 15.39
C ILE A 195 -8.60 2.17 16.76
N PHE A 196 -7.67 3.14 16.87
CA PHE A 196 -6.92 3.37 18.12
C PHE A 196 -7.74 4.07 19.23
N ASP A 197 -8.51 5.08 18.85
CA ASP A 197 -9.30 5.92 19.75
C ASP A 197 -10.71 6.09 19.17
N PRO A 198 -11.60 5.10 19.34
CA PRO A 198 -12.93 5.11 18.73
C PRO A 198 -13.73 6.36 19.14
N GLY A 199 -13.60 6.78 20.41
CA GLY A 199 -14.35 7.89 20.99
C GLY A 199 -15.86 7.67 21.00
N ASP A 200 -16.58 8.45 21.79
CA ASP A 200 -18.05 8.50 21.76
C ASP A 200 -18.57 9.60 20.82
N ASP A 201 -17.66 10.33 20.19
CA ASP A 201 -17.97 11.49 19.36
C ASP A 201 -18.62 11.08 18.03
N ASP A 202 -19.53 11.93 17.54
CA ASP A 202 -20.14 11.78 16.22
C ASP A 202 -19.04 11.61 15.14
N PRO A 203 -19.02 10.49 14.39
CA PRO A 203 -18.00 10.25 13.37
C PRO A 203 -17.98 11.31 12.27
N ASP A 204 -19.10 12.00 12.06
CA ASP A 204 -19.25 13.04 11.05
C ASP A 204 -18.90 14.44 11.57
N ASP A 205 -18.63 14.60 12.87
CA ASP A 205 -18.15 15.87 13.44
C ASP A 205 -16.68 16.15 13.03
N PRO A 206 -16.42 17.20 12.21
CA PRO A 206 -15.08 17.55 11.78
C PRO A 206 -14.15 17.99 12.93
N GLU A 207 -14.69 18.54 14.02
CA GLU A 207 -13.91 18.99 15.17
C GLU A 207 -13.44 17.80 16.01
N ALA A 208 -14.35 16.90 16.37
CA ALA A 208 -14.01 15.63 17.01
C ALA A 208 -12.98 14.83 16.21
N ARG A 209 -13.17 14.72 14.89
CA ARG A 209 -12.20 14.10 13.98
C ARG A 209 -10.81 14.73 14.09
N ARG A 210 -10.73 16.06 14.07
CA ARG A 210 -9.46 16.80 14.16
C ARG A 210 -8.78 16.57 15.50
N MET A 211 -9.53 16.63 16.59
CA MET A 211 -9.03 16.42 17.95
C MET A 211 -8.49 15.00 18.13
N ARG A 212 -9.20 13.99 17.62
CA ARG A 212 -8.74 12.58 17.63
C ARG A 212 -7.42 12.42 16.88
N MET A 213 -7.33 12.97 15.67
CA MET A 213 -6.09 12.94 14.89
C MET A 213 -4.93 13.64 15.62
N GLU A 214 -5.19 14.77 16.29
CA GLU A 214 -4.19 15.48 17.06
C GLU A 214 -3.71 14.66 18.28
N ARG A 215 -4.63 14.06 19.04
CA ARG A 215 -4.30 13.16 20.16
C ARG A 215 -3.43 11.99 19.69
N PHE A 216 -3.82 11.36 18.58
CA PHE A 216 -3.06 10.27 17.96
C PHE A 216 -1.64 10.71 17.59
N ARG A 217 -1.50 11.84 16.87
CA ARG A 217 -0.20 12.39 16.47
C ARG A 217 0.68 12.74 17.68
N ARG A 218 0.11 13.37 18.72
CA ARG A 218 0.83 13.71 19.96
C ARG A 218 1.30 12.46 20.69
N ARG A 219 0.43 11.43 20.80
CA ARG A 219 0.80 10.15 21.41
C ARG A 219 1.92 9.48 20.63
N ARG A 220 1.80 9.41 19.31
CA ARG A 220 2.82 8.86 18.43
C ARG A 220 4.16 9.59 18.56
N ALA A 221 4.16 10.92 18.56
CA ALA A 221 5.39 11.70 18.71
C ALA A 221 6.11 11.34 20.01
N ARG A 222 5.38 11.31 21.14
CA ARG A 222 5.93 10.89 22.44
C ARG A 222 6.39 9.43 22.43
N ALA A 223 5.67 8.52 21.78
CA ALA A 223 6.06 7.12 21.66
C ALA A 223 7.36 6.96 20.85
N ARG A 224 7.54 7.75 19.78
CA ARG A 224 8.78 7.79 18.99
C ARG A 224 9.96 8.32 19.81
N GLU A 225 9.74 9.38 20.59
CA GLU A 225 10.76 9.93 21.49
C GLU A 225 11.19 8.90 22.53
N LYS A 226 10.24 8.21 23.17
CA LYS A 226 10.53 7.12 24.12
C LYS A 226 11.28 5.97 23.45
N LEU A 227 10.83 5.52 22.28
CA LEU A 227 11.51 4.45 21.54
C LEU A 227 12.96 4.83 21.22
N ARG A 228 13.18 6.08 20.80
CA ARG A 228 14.53 6.59 20.53
C ARG A 228 15.39 6.57 21.80
N ALA A 229 14.87 7.06 22.92
CA ALA A 229 15.60 7.04 24.19
C ALA A 229 15.98 5.62 24.62
N LEU A 230 15.07 4.65 24.48
CA LEU A 230 15.33 3.23 24.79
C LEU A 230 16.41 2.63 23.87
N LEU A 231 16.39 2.98 22.58
CA LEU A 231 17.41 2.52 21.63
C LEU A 231 18.78 3.15 21.88
N GLU A 232 18.83 4.39 22.38
CA GLU A 232 20.06 5.06 22.80
C GLU A 232 20.62 4.45 24.10
N GLU A 233 19.76 4.09 25.06
CA GLU A 233 20.16 3.38 26.28
C GLU A 233 20.77 2.00 26.00
N ASP A 234 20.19 1.23 25.06
CA ASP A 234 20.66 -0.12 24.72
C ASP A 234 21.91 -0.11 23.80
N GLY A 235 22.28 1.06 23.26
CA GLY A 235 23.44 1.25 22.39
C GLY A 235 24.66 1.87 23.08
N ALA A 236 24.51 2.39 24.30
CA ALA A 236 25.56 2.98 25.13
C ALA A 236 26.24 1.93 26.01
#